data_AF-A0A8H7UYL6-F1
#
_entry.id   AF-A0A8H7UYL6-F1
#
_cell.length_a   1.000
_cell.length_b   1.000
_cell.length_c   1.000
_cell.angle_alpha   90.00
_cell.angle_beta   90.00
_cell.angle_gamma   90.00
#
_symmetry.space_group_name_H-M   'P 1'
#
loop_
_entity.id
_entity.type
_entity.pdbx_description
1 polymer ?
#
loop_
_entity_poly.entity_id
_entity_poly.type
_entity_poly.pdbx_seq_one_letter_code
_entity_poly.pdbx_strand_id
1 'polypeptide(L)'
;MAASMQAMRASHSAELQKVNKPWSEIFALGNAFFNQGDGSLHIPSSNPVRNTIDTATSTPTVSSLPKYTLNRTIVTVTDVWREYTDGLCGGPSVEYLEKEFGTAWRKDRKESRFFSRRNEIYKAIKSKADAERTSCEEAARRIEERRSSLCISLDKMRSVIKDDSLNTSN
;
A
#
# COMPACT_ATOMS: atom_id res chain seq x y z
N MET A 1 -51.77 7.82 38.18
CA MET A 1 -51.41 9.14 37.60
C MET A 1 -49.91 9.33 37.72
N ALA A 2 -49.17 9.22 36.62
CA ALA A 2 -47.90 9.92 36.35
C ALA A 2 -47.45 9.51 34.93
N ALA A 3 -47.43 10.49 34.03
CA ALA A 3 -46.92 10.37 32.68
C ALA A 3 -45.39 10.51 32.68
N SER A 4 -44.69 9.86 31.74
CA SER A 4 -43.56 10.51 31.09
C SER A 4 -43.33 9.90 29.71
N MET A 5 -43.53 10.72 28.69
CA MET A 5 -43.16 10.47 27.31
C MET A 5 -41.63 10.57 27.20
N GLN A 6 -40.97 9.63 26.53
CA GLN A 6 -39.69 9.93 25.90
C GLN A 6 -39.70 9.46 24.45
N ALA A 7 -39.30 10.38 23.60
CA ALA A 7 -39.51 10.44 22.18
C ALA A 7 -38.37 9.82 21.37
N MET A 8 -38.75 9.44 20.14
CA MET A 8 -37.99 9.59 18.90
C MET A 8 -36.70 8.78 18.66
N ARG A 9 -36.88 7.74 17.84
CA ARG A 9 -36.24 7.54 16.52
C ARG A 9 -34.80 8.06 16.35
N ALA A 10 -33.88 7.11 16.18
CA ALA A 10 -33.04 7.08 14.98
C ALA A 10 -32.57 5.64 14.74
N SER A 11 -33.06 5.05 13.65
CA SER A 11 -32.50 3.84 13.05
C SER A 11 -31.08 4.16 12.59
N HIS A 12 -30.06 3.55 13.21
CA HIS A 12 -28.76 3.39 12.57
C HIS A 12 -28.65 1.96 12.06
N SER A 13 -29.13 1.78 10.83
CA SER A 13 -28.84 0.62 10.01
C SER A 13 -27.42 0.75 9.43
N ALA A 14 -26.73 -0.39 9.36
CA ALA A 14 -25.51 -0.65 8.59
C ALA A 14 -24.19 -0.10 9.16
N GLU A 15 -23.71 -0.70 10.25
CA GLU A 15 -22.27 -0.68 10.55
C GLU A 15 -21.59 -1.86 9.86
N LEU A 16 -20.73 -1.52 8.91
CA LEU A 16 -20.04 -2.42 8.00
C LEU A 16 -19.16 -3.41 8.76
N GLN A 17 -19.52 -4.68 8.74
CA GLN A 17 -18.57 -5.78 8.97
C GLN A 17 -17.54 -5.80 7.82
N LYS A 18 -16.51 -4.96 7.90
CA LYS A 18 -15.31 -5.08 7.07
C LYS A 18 -14.31 -6.00 7.77
N VAL A 19 -14.58 -7.29 7.64
CA VAL A 19 -13.59 -8.35 7.39
C VAL A 19 -12.29 -8.23 8.20
N ASN A 20 -12.35 -8.62 9.48
CA ASN A 20 -11.15 -9.08 10.18
C ASN A 20 -10.80 -10.48 9.66
N LYS A 21 -9.99 -10.56 8.59
CA LYS A 21 -9.37 -11.81 8.15
C LYS A 21 -7.93 -11.84 8.66
N PRO A 22 -7.50 -12.91 9.35
CA PRO A 22 -6.11 -13.07 9.74
C PRO A 22 -5.23 -13.18 8.49
N TRP A 23 -4.13 -12.43 8.47
CA TRP A 23 -3.21 -12.30 7.34
C TRP A 23 -2.38 -13.58 7.03
N SER A 24 -2.70 -14.71 7.67
CA SER A 24 -2.17 -16.03 7.32
C SER A 24 -2.84 -16.68 6.10
N GLU A 25 -3.98 -16.16 5.63
CA GLU A 25 -4.77 -16.79 4.55
C GLU A 25 -4.49 -16.26 3.13
N ILE A 26 -3.78 -15.12 2.96
CA ILE A 26 -3.59 -14.50 1.63
C ILE A 26 -2.33 -15.01 0.90
N PHE A 27 -1.48 -15.82 1.53
CA PHE A 27 -0.27 -16.37 0.90
C PHE A 27 -0.40 -17.82 0.39
N ALA A 28 -1.61 -18.40 0.36
CA ALA A 28 -1.81 -19.82 0.01
C ALA A 28 -2.48 -20.11 -1.35
N LEU A 29 -2.77 -19.10 -2.18
CA LEU A 29 -3.37 -19.32 -3.50
C LEU A 29 -2.66 -18.52 -4.59
N GLY A 30 -1.90 -19.22 -5.42
CA GLY A 30 -1.50 -18.74 -6.74
C GLY A 30 0.00 -18.60 -6.96
N ASN A 31 0.66 -19.72 -7.25
CA ASN A 31 1.34 -19.91 -8.53
C ASN A 31 1.82 -21.38 -8.64
N ALA A 32 0.85 -22.30 -8.66
CA ALA A 32 0.97 -23.53 -9.43
C ALA A 32 0.22 -23.31 -10.76
N PHE A 33 0.59 -24.06 -11.81
CA PHE A 33 0.15 -23.99 -13.22
C PHE A 33 0.97 -23.03 -14.11
N PHE A 34 1.53 -23.41 -15.27
CA PHE A 34 1.82 -24.71 -15.89
C PHE A 34 2.73 -24.39 -17.09
N ASN A 35 3.97 -24.87 -17.09
CA ASN A 35 4.84 -24.86 -18.25
C ASN A 35 4.61 -26.17 -19.00
N GLN A 36 3.95 -26.10 -20.17
CA GLN A 36 4.01 -27.17 -21.16
C GLN A 36 4.15 -26.54 -22.55
N GLY A 37 5.20 -26.95 -23.24
CA GLY A 37 5.38 -26.68 -24.65
C GLY A 37 4.54 -27.61 -25.52
N ASP A 38 4.30 -27.16 -26.75
CA ASP A 38 4.22 -27.89 -28.02
C ASP A 38 3.37 -27.08 -29.01
N GLY A 39 3.68 -27.17 -30.31
CA GLY A 39 2.76 -26.70 -31.36
C GLY A 39 3.29 -25.57 -32.24
N SER A 40 4.22 -25.92 -33.14
CA SER A 40 4.58 -25.16 -34.34
C SER A 40 3.41 -25.11 -35.34
N LEU A 41 2.97 -23.94 -35.82
CA LEU A 41 2.26 -23.77 -37.10
C LEU A 41 2.49 -22.38 -37.73
N HIS A 42 3.39 -22.35 -38.71
CA HIS A 42 3.30 -21.71 -40.03
C HIS A 42 2.41 -20.45 -40.23
N ILE A 43 3.04 -19.30 -40.53
CA ILE A 43 2.38 -18.15 -41.18
C ILE A 43 3.26 -17.72 -42.38
N PRO A 44 2.72 -17.66 -43.61
CA PRO A 44 3.50 -17.27 -44.78
C PRO A 44 3.63 -15.75 -44.89
N SER A 45 4.79 -15.35 -45.40
CA SER A 45 5.16 -14.01 -45.84
C SER A 45 4.16 -13.43 -46.84
N SER A 46 3.62 -12.26 -46.53
CA SER A 46 3.12 -11.30 -47.53
C SER A 46 3.21 -9.90 -46.95
N ASN A 47 4.28 -9.20 -47.31
CA ASN A 47 4.35 -7.75 -47.26
C ASN A 47 3.56 -7.19 -48.46
N PRO A 48 2.69 -6.20 -48.25
CA PRO A 48 2.53 -5.16 -49.23
C PRO A 48 2.79 -3.77 -48.61
N VAL A 49 3.86 -3.16 -49.14
CA VAL A 49 3.90 -1.80 -49.68
C VAL A 49 3.22 -0.69 -48.86
N ARG A 50 4.13 0.08 -48.25
CA ARG A 50 4.06 1.49 -47.85
C ARG A 50 3.30 2.40 -48.81
N ASN A 51 2.34 3.16 -48.25
CA ASN A 51 1.95 4.56 -48.51
C ASN A 51 0.53 4.68 -47.92
N THR A 52 0.11 5.69 -47.15
CA THR A 52 0.49 7.10 -47.05
C THR A 52 -0.40 7.70 -45.96
N ILE A 53 0.17 8.62 -45.17
CA ILE A 53 -0.53 9.67 -44.38
C ILE A 53 -1.36 9.15 -43.20
N ASP A 54 -0.70 8.93 -42.06
CA ASP A 54 -1.35 8.81 -40.77
C ASP A 54 -1.03 10.03 -39.90
N THR A 55 -2.04 10.90 -39.81
CA THR A 55 -2.43 11.67 -38.64
C THR A 55 -1.88 11.04 -37.37
N ALA A 56 -1.10 11.82 -36.60
CA ALA A 56 -0.48 11.44 -35.34
C ALA A 56 -1.51 10.85 -34.36
N THR A 57 -1.72 9.55 -34.49
CA THR A 57 -2.44 8.69 -33.56
C THR A 57 -1.38 8.27 -32.56
N SER A 58 -1.38 8.95 -31.42
CA SER A 58 -0.59 8.59 -30.24
C SER A 58 -0.88 7.14 -29.87
N THR A 59 -0.02 6.23 -30.30
CA THR A 59 0.01 4.86 -29.82
C THR A 59 0.33 4.90 -28.32
N PRO A 60 -0.46 4.25 -27.44
CA PRO A 60 -0.06 4.08 -26.05
C PRO A 60 1.11 3.10 -26.06
N THR A 61 2.30 3.68 -26.09
CA THR A 61 3.57 2.99 -25.90
C THR A 61 3.47 2.18 -24.62
N VAL A 62 3.70 0.87 -24.73
CA VAL A 62 3.81 -0.08 -23.62
C VAL A 62 4.49 0.59 -22.43
N SER A 63 3.70 0.83 -21.39
CA SER A 63 4.09 1.52 -20.18
C SER A 63 5.22 0.73 -19.52
N SER A 64 6.46 1.17 -19.75
CA SER A 64 7.61 0.66 -19.02
C SER A 64 7.34 0.87 -17.54
N LEU A 65 7.18 -0.23 -16.80
CA LEU A 65 6.96 -0.20 -15.34
C LEU A 65 7.96 0.77 -14.70
N PRO A 66 7.50 1.76 -13.93
CA PRO A 66 8.40 2.70 -13.28
C PRO A 66 9.32 1.92 -12.34
N LYS A 67 10.63 1.96 -12.62
CA LYS A 67 11.64 1.37 -11.76
C LYS A 67 11.86 2.29 -10.56
N TYR A 68 10.96 2.20 -9.59
CA TYR A 68 11.00 3.00 -8.38
C TYR A 68 11.83 2.29 -7.30
N THR A 69 12.70 3.06 -6.63
CA THR A 69 13.50 2.58 -5.50
C THR A 69 13.13 3.39 -4.27
N LEU A 70 12.72 2.70 -3.20
CA LEU A 70 12.41 3.37 -1.94
C LEU A 70 13.65 4.02 -1.33
N ASN A 71 13.53 5.25 -0.84
CA ASN A 71 14.68 5.98 -0.33
C ASN A 71 15.17 5.39 1.01
N ARG A 72 16.41 4.90 1.05
CA ARG A 72 17.00 4.22 2.22
C ARG A 72 17.61 5.15 3.26
N THR A 73 17.77 6.43 2.94
CA THR A 73 18.38 7.42 3.85
C THR A 73 17.37 7.99 4.84
N ILE A 74 16.08 7.70 4.66
CA ILE A 74 15.04 8.17 5.57
C ILE A 74 15.16 7.46 6.93
N VAL A 75 15.32 8.24 7.99
CA VAL A 75 15.47 7.75 9.36
C VAL A 75 14.29 8.09 10.27
N THR A 76 13.42 9.03 9.87
CA THR A 76 12.28 9.50 10.68
C THR A 76 10.96 8.91 10.18
N VAL A 77 10.02 8.67 11.08
CA VAL A 77 8.68 8.17 10.73
C VAL A 77 7.88 9.21 9.93
N THR A 78 8.09 10.50 10.21
CA THR A 78 7.44 11.60 9.50
C THR A 78 7.86 11.66 8.03
N ASP A 79 9.15 11.45 7.73
CA ASP A 79 9.65 11.41 6.36
C ASP A 79 9.18 10.13 5.63
N VAL A 80 9.04 9.02 6.35
CA VAL A 80 8.45 7.78 5.82
C VAL A 80 7.00 8.01 5.42
N TRP A 81 6.20 8.71 6.24
CA TRP A 81 4.83 9.08 5.90
C TRP A 81 4.77 10.01 4.67
N ARG A 82 5.65 11.02 4.61
CA ARG A 82 5.71 11.96 3.49
C ARG A 82 6.05 11.28 2.16
N GLU A 83 7.01 10.34 2.16
CA GLU A 83 7.31 9.54 0.96
C GLU A 83 6.09 8.72 0.51
N TYR A 84 5.26 8.26 1.45
CA TYR A 84 4.06 7.51 1.14
C TYR A 84 2.95 8.35 0.52
N THR A 85 2.69 9.56 1.02
CA THR A 85 1.60 10.43 0.55
C THR A 85 2.00 11.30 -0.64
N ASP A 86 3.11 12.02 -0.52
CA ASP A 86 3.51 13.08 -1.44
C ASP A 86 4.57 12.60 -2.44
N GLY A 87 5.29 11.54 -2.06
CA GLY A 87 6.52 11.14 -2.74
C GLY A 87 7.73 11.92 -2.22
N LEU A 88 8.92 11.48 -2.61
CA LEU A 88 10.18 12.12 -2.20
C LEU A 88 11.11 12.26 -3.40
N CYS A 89 11.94 13.31 -3.40
CA CYS A 89 12.93 13.58 -4.44
C CYS A 89 12.33 13.71 -5.86
N GLY A 90 11.09 14.21 -5.98
CA GLY A 90 10.38 14.32 -7.26
C GLY A 90 9.91 12.99 -7.85
N GLY A 91 10.00 11.89 -7.09
CA GLY A 91 9.43 10.60 -7.46
C GLY A 91 7.93 10.51 -7.12
N PRO A 92 7.22 9.51 -7.70
CA PRO A 92 5.82 9.26 -7.38
C PRO A 92 5.66 8.87 -5.90
N SER A 93 4.46 9.09 -5.35
CA SER A 93 4.12 8.64 -4.01
C SER A 93 3.97 7.12 -3.96
N VAL A 94 4.34 6.52 -2.83
CA VAL A 94 4.25 5.05 -2.67
C VAL A 94 2.78 4.60 -2.66
N GLU A 95 1.87 5.44 -2.17
CA GLU A 95 0.43 5.16 -2.25
C GLU A 95 -0.07 5.07 -3.69
N TYR A 96 0.36 5.99 -4.56
CA TYR A 96 0.04 5.95 -5.99
C TYR A 96 0.58 4.67 -6.65
N LEU A 97 1.82 4.28 -6.33
CA LEU A 97 2.43 3.07 -6.88
C LEU A 97 1.69 1.79 -6.47
N GLU A 98 1.29 1.66 -5.20
CA GLU A 98 0.50 0.51 -4.75
C GLU A 98 -0.90 0.50 -5.38
N LYS A 99 -1.52 1.66 -5.60
CA LYS A 99 -2.85 1.75 -6.21
C LYS A 99 -2.85 1.40 -7.70
N GLU A 100 -1.91 1.94 -8.47
CA GLU A 100 -1.87 1.77 -9.93
C GLU A 100 -1.17 0.49 -10.36
N PHE A 101 -0.09 0.09 -9.68
CA PHE A 101 0.74 -1.03 -10.10
C PHE A 101 0.73 -2.22 -9.13
N GLY A 102 0.14 -2.09 -7.94
CA GLY A 102 0.08 -3.17 -6.95
C GLY A 102 1.45 -3.72 -6.60
N THR A 103 1.68 -5.01 -6.80
CA THR A 103 3.00 -5.63 -6.56
C THR A 103 3.98 -5.47 -7.72
N ALA A 104 3.52 -5.02 -8.90
CA ALA A 104 4.32 -5.00 -10.11
C ALA A 104 5.47 -3.99 -10.10
N TRP A 105 5.34 -2.89 -9.34
CA TRP A 105 6.41 -1.89 -9.18
C TRP A 105 7.56 -2.38 -8.26
N ARG A 106 7.31 -3.40 -7.45
CA ARG A 106 8.26 -3.99 -6.49
C ARG A 106 8.63 -5.45 -6.83
N LYS A 107 8.87 -5.73 -8.11
CA LYS A 107 9.33 -7.04 -8.59
C LYS A 107 10.66 -7.46 -7.96
N ASP A 108 11.53 -6.50 -7.67
CA ASP A 108 12.79 -6.77 -7.00
C ASP A 108 12.57 -7.24 -5.56
N ARG A 109 13.14 -8.40 -5.20
CA ARG A 109 13.05 -8.98 -3.85
C ARG A 109 13.50 -8.01 -2.76
N LYS A 110 14.50 -7.16 -3.06
CA LYS A 110 15.02 -6.14 -2.13
C LYS A 110 14.00 -5.04 -1.87
N GLU A 111 13.31 -4.55 -2.90
CA GLU A 111 12.25 -3.54 -2.77
C GLU A 111 11.03 -4.13 -2.08
N SER A 112 10.60 -5.33 -2.47
CA SER A 112 9.47 -6.00 -1.84
C SER A 112 9.67 -6.20 -0.33
N ARG A 113 10.85 -6.67 0.10
CA ARG A 113 11.17 -6.83 1.53
C ARG A 113 11.18 -5.50 2.28
N PHE A 114 11.67 -4.44 1.65
CA PHE A 114 11.76 -3.14 2.29
C PHE A 114 10.42 -2.44 2.39
N PHE A 115 9.63 -2.50 1.33
CA PHE A 115 8.23 -2.08 1.34
C PHE A 115 7.46 -2.77 2.45
N SER A 116 7.58 -4.10 2.59
CA SER A 116 6.88 -4.82 3.67
C SER A 116 7.23 -4.32 5.07
N ARG A 117 8.47 -3.89 5.32
CA ARG A 117 8.86 -3.29 6.61
C ARG A 117 8.24 -1.92 6.81
N ARG A 118 8.30 -1.05 5.79
CA ARG A 118 7.68 0.29 5.83
C ARG A 118 6.16 0.24 5.91
N ASN A 119 5.54 -0.74 5.26
CA ASN A 119 4.10 -0.92 5.27
C ASN A 119 3.55 -1.17 6.68
N GLU A 120 4.32 -1.80 7.55
CA GLU A 120 3.93 -1.95 8.95
C GLU A 120 3.90 -0.60 9.68
N ILE A 121 4.82 0.32 9.35
CA ILE A 121 4.82 1.69 9.88
C ILE A 121 3.64 2.48 9.31
N TYR A 122 3.36 2.39 7.99
CA TYR A 122 2.20 3.04 7.38
C TYR A 122 0.89 2.60 8.03
N LYS A 123 0.73 1.30 8.27
CA LYS A 123 -0.44 0.74 8.95
C LYS A 123 -0.54 1.22 10.40
N ALA A 124 0.58 1.29 11.12
CA ALA A 124 0.60 1.80 12.49
C ALA A 124 0.17 3.27 12.57
N ILE A 125 0.62 4.10 11.62
CA ILE A 125 0.21 5.52 11.53
C ILE A 125 -1.30 5.60 11.30
N LYS A 126 -1.82 4.90 10.28
CA LYS A 126 -3.27 4.89 9.97
C LYS A 126 -4.08 4.38 11.17
N SER A 127 -3.69 3.27 11.78
CA SER A 127 -4.36 2.71 12.96
C SER A 127 -4.34 3.65 14.15
N LYS A 128 -3.25 4.40 14.37
CA LYS A 128 -3.15 5.36 15.47
C LYS A 128 -3.99 6.62 15.21
N ALA A 129 -4.01 7.08 13.97
CA ALA A 129 -4.90 8.17 13.54
C ALA A 129 -6.38 7.81 13.76
N ASP A 130 -6.78 6.59 13.37
CA ASP A 130 -8.14 6.09 13.57
C ASP A 130 -8.48 5.94 15.07
N ALA A 131 -7.57 5.40 15.88
CA ALA A 131 -7.77 5.19 17.32
C ALA A 131 -7.88 6.51 18.10
N GLU A 132 -7.04 7.50 17.77
CA GLU A 132 -7.02 8.79 18.45
C GLU A 132 -7.96 9.83 17.81
N ARG A 133 -8.59 9.51 16.67
CA ARG A 133 -9.36 10.43 15.82
C ARG A 133 -8.58 11.69 15.45
N THR A 134 -7.29 11.51 15.14
CA THR A 134 -6.36 12.58 14.74
C THR A 134 -5.95 12.42 13.28
N SER A 135 -5.27 13.42 12.72
CA SER A 135 -4.74 13.31 11.35
C SER A 135 -3.56 12.33 11.28
N CYS A 136 -3.31 11.77 10.10
CA CYS A 136 -2.21 10.82 9.91
C CYS A 136 -0.83 11.46 10.15
N GLU A 137 -0.67 12.74 9.82
CA GLU A 137 0.56 13.51 10.06
C GLU A 137 0.84 13.63 11.57
N GLU A 138 -0.23 13.86 12.34
CA GLU A 138 -0.15 14.01 13.79
C GLU A 138 0.10 12.66 14.48
N ALA A 139 -0.50 11.59 13.97
CA ALA A 139 -0.20 10.22 14.38
C ALA A 139 1.25 9.82 14.06
N ALA A 140 1.77 10.20 12.88
CA ALA A 140 3.16 9.98 12.50
C ALA A 140 4.13 10.72 13.43
N ARG A 141 3.81 11.97 13.79
CA ARG A 141 4.59 12.73 14.79
C ARG A 141 4.63 12.03 16.14
N ARG A 142 3.50 11.53 16.64
CA ARG A 142 3.46 10.78 17.93
C ARG A 142 4.29 9.50 17.91
N ILE A 143 4.29 8.77 16.78
CA ILE A 143 5.10 7.56 16.63
C ILE A 143 6.59 7.94 16.59
N GLU A 144 6.95 9.04 15.92
CA GLU A 144 8.31 9.57 15.88
C GLU A 144 8.79 10.07 17.25
N GLU A 145 7.96 10.78 18.00
CA GLU A 145 8.25 11.24 19.36
C GLU A 145 8.54 10.05 20.29
N ARG A 146 7.74 8.98 20.19
CA ARG A 146 7.99 7.74 20.94
C ARG A 146 9.30 7.08 20.52
N ARG A 147 9.57 6.98 19.22
CA ARG A 147 10.83 6.43 18.69
C ARG A 147 12.04 7.22 19.22
N SER A 148 11.96 8.54 19.16
CA SER A 148 13.01 9.47 19.62
C SER A 148 13.20 9.40 21.13
N SER A 149 12.11 9.35 21.90
CA SER A 149 12.17 9.24 23.36
C SER A 149 12.80 7.92 23.83
N LEU A 150 12.55 6.83 23.09
CA LEU A 150 13.17 5.53 23.36
C LEU A 150 14.58 5.39 22.77
N CYS A 151 15.06 6.38 22.02
CA CYS A 151 16.34 6.37 21.31
C CYS A 151 16.56 5.11 20.44
N ILE A 152 15.49 4.60 19.81
CA ILE A 152 15.55 3.37 18.99
C ILE A 152 15.58 3.68 17.50
N SER A 153 16.12 2.75 16.72
CA SER A 153 16.11 2.85 15.26
C SER A 153 14.70 2.69 14.68
N LEU A 154 14.49 3.20 13.46
CA LEU A 154 13.24 3.05 12.73
C LEU A 154 12.82 1.58 12.56
N ASP A 155 13.77 0.69 12.22
CA ASP A 155 13.52 -0.75 12.12
C ASP A 155 13.16 -1.36 13.49
N LYS A 156 13.71 -0.87 14.60
CA LYS A 156 13.36 -1.35 15.94
C LYS A 156 11.97 -0.86 16.38
N MET A 157 11.56 0.33 15.94
CA MET A 157 10.21 0.87 16.20
C MET A 157 9.11 -0.06 15.67
N ARG A 158 9.36 -0.73 14.53
CA ARG A 158 8.48 -1.76 13.97
C ARG A 158 8.17 -2.89 14.99
N SER A 159 9.17 -3.34 15.73
CA SER A 159 8.97 -4.36 16.77
C SER A 159 8.10 -3.83 17.91
N VAL A 160 8.39 -2.61 18.38
CA VAL A 160 7.62 -1.98 19.47
C VAL A 160 6.14 -1.82 19.10
N ILE A 161 5.85 -1.42 17.86
CA ILE A 161 4.47 -1.32 17.34
C ILE A 161 3.73 -2.66 17.43
N LYS A 162 4.41 -3.77 17.14
CA LYS A 162 3.81 -5.11 17.23
C LYS A 162 3.52 -5.48 18.67
N ASP A 163 4.47 -5.22 19.56
CA ASP A 163 4.33 -5.53 20.98
C ASP A 163 3.18 -4.72 21.60
N ASP A 164 3.05 -3.44 21.25
CA ASP A 164 1.93 -2.59 21.70
C ASP A 164 0.57 -3.13 21.23
N SER A 165 0.46 -3.55 19.96
CA SER A 165 -0.79 -4.07 19.41
C SER A 165 -1.27 -5.35 20.11
N LEU A 166 -0.33 -6.17 20.61
CA LEU A 166 -0.63 -7.38 21.39
C LEU A 166 -1.05 -7.03 22.82
N ASN A 167 -0.47 -5.98 23.41
CA ASN A 167 -0.73 -5.61 24.80
C ASN A 167 -2.07 -4.88 25.01
N THR A 168 -2.59 -4.18 23.99
CA THR A 168 -3.89 -3.46 24.07
C THR A 168 -5.12 -4.39 23.98
N SER A 169 -4.94 -5.68 23.71
CA SER A 169 -6.05 -6.65 23.57
C SER A 169 -6.33 -7.48 24.84
N ASN A 170 -5.74 -7.13 25.99
CA ASN A 170 -6.01 -7.70 27.31
C ASN A 170 -6.74 -6.68 28.20
#